data_AF-A0A932N2Y8-F1
#
_entry.id   AF-A0A932N2Y8-F1
#
_cell.length_a   1.000
_cell.length_b   1.000
_cell.length_c   1.000
_cell.angle_alpha   90.00
_cell.angle_beta   90.00
_cell.angle_gamma   90.00
#
_symmetry.space_group_name_H-M   'P 1'
#
loop_
_entity.id
_entity.type
_entity.pdbx_description
1 polymer ?
#
loop_
_entity_poly.entity_id
_entity_poly.type
_entity_poly.pdbx_seq_one_letter_code
_entity_poly.pdbx_strand_id
1 'polypeptide(L)'
;MPSKYDENTKAKAVRLVREHRDDYETEWAAMRAISARLGMSAETLRKWVRQAEVDDGEAAGVPTETARELRELRRKTKELEQTIEILKAATTFFRAGVRPATPLICEFIDEHKDRFGVVPICRALVIQGVAIAPRTYWAHRSSAPSKRALWDTTITEILAGVYEPDEHGKRPPECLYGSLKMWAHLQRQGIPVARCTVERIMRTHGWRGATRARTLRTTERDPAAARAPDLVRRRFHASRPNLLDVADFTYVPLDGGGFGYTAFVIDAYAGLIAGWECSLTKNTAFVERSIRQATAYRARQGHPLTGDTIHHSDAGSQYTATHFTETLMLAGLVPSIGTVGDALDNALAETTIGLYKTECVREGSPFRTGPIRTLADLENITSAWVHWYNTARLMHRLGRRPPAEAEAEYYARLQAGDPISSA
;
A
#
# COMPACT_ATOMS: atom_id res chain seq x y z
N MET A 1 -8.15 27.91 48.81
CA MET A 1 -9.24 28.06 49.79
C MET A 1 -9.42 29.54 50.04
N PRO A 2 -10.66 30.07 50.02
CA PRO A 2 -10.89 31.45 50.43
C PRO A 2 -10.45 31.62 51.89
N SER A 3 -9.73 32.70 52.20
CA SER A 3 -9.30 33.01 53.56
C SER A 3 -10.53 33.15 54.45
N LYS A 4 -10.50 32.53 55.65
CA LYS A 4 -11.59 32.59 56.64
C LYS A 4 -11.87 34.03 57.14
N TYR A 5 -10.92 34.94 56.93
CA TYR A 5 -11.00 36.34 57.31
C TYR A 5 -10.67 37.22 56.11
N ASP A 6 -11.43 38.31 55.93
CA ASP A 6 -11.20 39.31 54.90
C ASP A 6 -10.05 40.27 55.27
N GLU A 7 -9.56 41.03 54.28
CA GLU A 7 -8.37 41.87 54.47
C GLU A 7 -8.61 43.01 55.47
N ASN A 8 -9.86 43.50 55.60
CA ASN A 8 -10.22 44.54 56.57
C ASN A 8 -10.16 44.01 58.01
N THR A 9 -10.66 42.79 58.25
CA THR A 9 -10.53 42.13 59.56
C THR A 9 -9.07 41.92 59.95
N LYS A 10 -8.23 41.50 58.99
CA LYS A 10 -6.78 41.34 59.19
C LYS A 10 -6.09 42.66 59.53
N ALA A 11 -6.35 43.73 58.77
CA ALA A 11 -5.78 45.05 59.01
C ALA A 11 -6.20 45.61 60.38
N LYS A 12 -7.47 45.46 60.75
CA LYS A 12 -8.00 45.89 62.06
C LYS A 12 -7.36 45.13 63.21
N ALA A 13 -7.17 43.81 63.06
CA ALA A 13 -6.57 42.98 64.09
C ALA A 13 -5.09 43.34 64.33
N VAL A 14 -4.32 43.56 63.26
CA VAL A 14 -2.92 44.01 63.36
C VAL A 14 -2.83 45.38 64.02
N ARG A 15 -3.70 46.33 63.63
CA ARG A 15 -3.74 47.67 64.23
C ARG A 15 -4.02 47.63 65.73
N LEU A 16 -5.01 46.85 66.17
CA LEU A 16 -5.33 46.70 67.59
C LEU A 16 -4.15 46.17 68.40
N VAL A 17 -3.38 45.23 67.85
CA VAL A 17 -2.16 44.73 68.53
C VAL A 17 -1.10 45.82 68.63
N ARG A 18 -0.90 46.62 67.59
CA ARG A 18 0.07 47.73 67.61
C ARG A 18 -0.31 48.83 68.60
N GLU A 19 -1.57 49.23 68.62
CA GLU A 19 -2.08 50.31 69.47
C GLU A 19 -2.06 49.94 70.97
N HIS A 20 -2.32 48.69 71.30
CA HIS A 20 -2.43 48.22 72.68
C HIS A 20 -1.22 47.39 73.15
N ARG A 21 -0.11 47.39 72.42
CA ARG A 21 1.05 46.54 72.78
C ARG A 21 1.65 46.89 74.14
N ASP A 22 1.63 48.17 74.51
CA ASP A 22 2.24 48.71 75.72
C ASP A 22 1.32 48.55 76.96
N ASP A 23 0.06 48.15 76.74
CA ASP A 23 -0.92 47.88 77.80
C ASP A 23 -0.73 46.48 78.44
N TYR A 24 0.19 45.65 77.92
CA TYR A 24 0.43 44.28 78.37
C TYR A 24 1.92 44.02 78.63
N GLU A 25 2.21 43.08 79.56
CA GLU A 25 3.59 42.73 79.95
C GLU A 25 4.47 42.23 78.79
N THR A 26 3.86 41.62 77.76
CA THR A 26 4.57 41.14 76.57
C THR A 26 3.69 41.29 75.33
N GLU A 27 4.32 41.47 74.17
CA GLU A 27 3.64 41.52 72.88
C GLU A 27 2.77 40.26 72.63
N TRP A 28 3.25 39.08 73.08
CA TRP A 28 2.49 37.83 73.02
C TRP A 28 1.26 37.82 73.93
N ALA A 29 1.32 38.47 75.10
CA ALA A 29 0.15 38.65 75.96
C ALA A 29 -0.92 39.53 75.29
N ALA A 30 -0.50 40.63 74.64
CA ALA A 30 -1.38 41.47 73.82
C ALA A 30 -2.02 40.67 72.68
N MET A 31 -1.23 39.90 71.91
CA MET A 31 -1.73 39.06 70.82
C MET A 31 -2.73 38.00 71.30
N ARG A 32 -2.48 37.33 72.43
CA ARG A 32 -3.42 36.35 73.00
C ARG A 32 -4.75 36.99 73.40
N ALA A 33 -4.71 38.11 74.12
CA ALA A 33 -5.90 38.83 74.56
C ALA A 33 -6.75 39.34 73.39
N ILE A 34 -6.10 39.95 72.39
CA ILE A 34 -6.77 40.51 71.21
C ILE A 34 -7.30 39.40 70.29
N SER A 35 -6.54 38.30 70.10
CA SER A 35 -7.02 37.16 69.31
C SER A 35 -8.25 36.49 69.91
N ALA A 36 -8.30 36.37 71.24
CA ALA A 36 -9.44 35.80 71.96
C ALA A 36 -10.69 36.68 71.78
N ARG A 37 -10.53 38.01 71.84
CA ARG A 37 -11.62 38.97 71.63
C ARG A 37 -12.13 39.01 70.19
N LEU A 38 -11.27 38.71 69.21
CA LEU A 38 -11.62 38.65 67.79
C LEU A 38 -12.03 37.24 67.31
N GLY A 39 -12.07 36.25 68.20
CA GLY A 39 -12.49 34.88 67.86
C GLY A 39 -11.54 34.13 66.92
N MET A 40 -10.24 34.45 66.94
CA MET A 40 -9.22 33.82 66.10
C MET A 40 -8.08 33.21 66.93
N SER A 41 -7.27 32.35 66.30
CA SER A 41 -6.08 31.80 66.95
C SER A 41 -5.01 32.87 67.13
N ALA A 42 -4.39 32.93 68.31
CA ALA A 42 -3.25 33.80 68.61
C ALA A 42 -2.10 33.62 67.60
N GLU A 43 -1.90 32.39 67.10
CA GLU A 43 -0.87 32.09 66.11
C GLU A 43 -1.20 32.66 64.72
N THR A 44 -2.49 32.80 64.38
CA THR A 44 -2.92 33.46 63.13
C THR A 44 -2.66 34.97 63.21
N LEU A 45 -3.03 35.58 64.34
CA LEU A 45 -2.79 37.01 64.57
C LEU A 45 -1.29 37.33 64.63
N ARG A 46 -0.50 36.50 65.31
CA ARG A 46 0.96 36.62 65.33
C ARG A 46 1.56 36.60 63.93
N LYS A 47 1.16 35.65 63.08
CA LYS A 47 1.64 35.60 61.68
C LYS A 47 1.30 36.86 60.89
N TRP A 48 0.14 37.47 61.13
CA TRP A 48 -0.23 38.72 60.47
C TRP A 48 0.55 39.92 61.00
N VAL A 49 0.75 40.02 62.31
CA VAL A 49 1.56 41.10 62.91
C VAL A 49 3.00 41.01 62.42
N ARG A 50 3.60 39.81 62.45
CA ARG A 50 4.95 39.58 61.92
C ARG A 50 5.06 39.87 60.42
N GLN A 51 4.05 39.52 59.62
CA GLN A 51 4.06 39.86 58.20
C GLN A 51 3.88 41.38 57.96
N ALA A 52 3.10 42.08 58.78
CA ALA A 52 2.95 43.53 58.70
C ALA A 52 4.23 44.27 59.09
N GLU A 53 4.96 43.79 60.10
CA GLU A 53 6.31 44.30 60.44
C GLU A 53 7.29 44.10 59.27
N VAL A 54 7.20 42.99 58.54
CA VAL A 54 8.00 42.75 57.33
C VAL A 54 7.56 43.66 56.17
N ASP A 55 6.26 43.86 55.99
CA ASP A 55 5.71 44.72 54.93
C ASP A 55 6.05 46.21 55.15
N ASP A 56 6.16 46.65 56.42
CA ASP A 56 6.57 48.00 56.81
C ASP A 56 8.11 48.19 56.91
N GLY A 57 8.89 47.12 56.69
CA GLY A 57 10.35 47.15 56.74
C GLY A 57 10.96 47.15 58.15
N GLU A 58 10.15 46.90 59.17
CA GLU A 58 10.54 46.82 60.59
C GLU A 58 11.20 45.46 60.95
N ALA A 59 10.96 44.42 60.14
CA ALA A 59 11.51 43.09 60.34
C ALA A 59 12.05 42.49 59.02
N ALA A 60 13.04 41.60 59.13
CA ALA A 60 13.58 40.89 57.98
C ALA A 60 12.59 39.84 57.44
N GLY A 61 12.26 39.91 56.15
CA GLY A 61 11.37 38.96 55.47
C GLY A 61 11.06 39.38 54.03
N VAL A 62 10.22 38.61 53.34
CA VAL A 62 9.73 38.96 51.99
C VAL A 62 8.40 39.71 52.12
N PRO A 63 8.28 40.95 51.61
CA PRO A 63 7.02 41.68 51.62
C PRO A 63 5.91 40.94 50.87
N THR A 64 4.66 41.10 51.32
CA THR A 64 3.47 40.47 50.76
C THR A 64 3.31 40.77 49.26
N GLU A 65 3.60 42.00 48.85
CA GLU A 65 3.57 42.43 47.45
C GLU A 65 4.64 41.71 46.62
N THR A 66 5.89 41.71 47.08
CA THR A 66 7.00 40.98 46.43
C THR A 66 6.71 39.48 46.32
N ALA A 67 6.12 38.86 47.35
CA ALA A 67 5.73 37.46 47.31
C ALA A 67 4.58 37.18 46.34
N ARG A 68 3.67 38.14 46.12
CA ARG A 68 2.61 38.06 45.10
C ARG A 68 3.22 38.19 43.70
N GLU A 69 4.06 39.18 43.46
CA GLU A 69 4.76 39.37 42.18
C GLU A 69 5.62 38.17 41.82
N LEU A 70 6.38 37.63 42.77
CA LEU A 70 7.22 36.45 42.55
C LEU A 70 6.37 35.23 42.16
N ARG A 71 5.18 35.06 42.75
CA ARG A 71 4.25 33.99 42.34
C ARG A 71 3.72 34.22 40.94
N GLU A 72 3.37 35.45 40.59
CA GLU A 72 2.88 35.79 39.25
C GLU A 72 3.96 35.60 38.18
N LEU A 73 5.18 36.08 38.45
CA LEU A 73 6.34 35.92 37.58
C LEU A 73 6.69 34.44 37.42
N ARG A 74 6.78 33.66 38.50
CA ARG A 74 7.02 32.21 38.42
C ARG A 74 5.96 31.50 37.59
N ARG A 75 4.68 31.89 37.72
CA ARG A 75 3.61 31.36 36.88
C ARG A 75 3.82 31.72 35.40
N LYS A 76 4.14 32.98 35.08
CA LYS A 76 4.42 33.43 33.71
C LYS A 76 5.63 32.71 33.12
N THR A 77 6.73 32.58 33.88
CA THR A 77 7.93 31.84 33.46
C THR A 77 7.58 30.41 33.09
N LYS A 78 6.83 29.70 33.94
CA LYS A 78 6.40 28.32 33.66
C LYS A 78 5.55 28.22 32.39
N GLU A 79 4.63 29.16 32.17
CA GLU A 79 3.78 29.18 30.97
C GLU A 79 4.59 29.47 29.69
N LEU A 80 5.56 30.39 29.77
CA LEU A 80 6.47 30.71 28.67
C LEU A 80 7.40 29.53 28.36
N GLU A 81 7.97 28.89 29.38
CA GLU A 81 8.78 27.68 29.22
C GLU A 81 7.98 26.57 28.53
N GLN A 82 6.75 26.31 28.98
CA GLN A 82 5.85 25.35 28.34
C GLN A 82 5.56 25.72 26.88
N THR A 83 5.32 27.01 26.61
CA THR A 83 5.10 27.50 25.23
C THR A 83 6.32 27.26 24.36
N ILE A 84 7.52 27.54 24.86
CA ILE A 84 8.78 27.29 24.14
C ILE A 84 8.93 25.80 23.82
N GLU A 85 8.63 24.91 24.77
CA GLU A 85 8.68 23.46 24.52
C GLU A 85 7.70 23.02 23.42
N ILE A 86 6.46 23.51 23.47
CA ILE A 86 5.45 23.21 22.44
C ILE A 86 5.93 23.70 21.07
N LEU A 87 6.46 24.92 20.99
CA LEU A 87 6.94 25.50 19.74
C LEU A 87 8.15 24.74 19.17
N LYS A 88 9.06 24.28 20.02
CA LYS A 88 10.17 23.41 19.61
C LYS A 88 9.65 22.10 19.01
N ALA A 89 8.69 21.45 19.66
CA ALA A 89 8.07 20.23 19.15
C ALA A 89 7.34 20.49 17.81
N ALA A 90 6.59 21.58 17.72
CA ALA A 90 5.87 21.97 16.51
C ALA A 90 6.80 22.27 15.33
N THR A 91 7.97 22.86 15.58
CA THR A 91 8.96 23.16 14.53
C THR A 91 9.55 21.89 13.92
N THR A 92 9.71 20.84 14.71
CA THR A 92 10.12 19.51 14.21
C THR A 92 9.01 18.85 13.41
N PHE A 93 7.75 19.04 13.82
CA PHE A 93 6.59 18.37 13.24
C PHE A 93 6.10 19.02 11.93
N PHE A 94 6.05 20.35 11.87
CA PHE A 94 5.57 21.10 10.71
C PHE A 94 6.74 21.54 9.81
N ARG A 95 6.60 21.35 8.48
CA ARG A 95 7.54 21.91 7.50
C ARG A 95 7.42 23.43 7.44
N ALA A 96 8.55 24.13 7.46
CA ALA A 96 8.60 25.59 7.35
C ALA A 96 7.93 26.10 6.05
N GLY A 97 7.14 27.17 6.16
CA GLY A 97 6.57 27.89 5.00
C GLY A 97 5.21 27.39 4.48
N VAL A 98 4.57 26.40 5.11
CA VAL A 98 3.25 25.89 4.70
C VAL A 98 2.24 26.04 5.83
N ARG A 99 1.01 26.50 5.53
CA ARG A 99 -0.10 26.44 6.48
C ARG A 99 -0.55 24.98 6.63
N PRO A 100 -0.38 24.33 7.79
CA PRO A 100 -0.70 22.92 7.94
C PRO A 100 -2.22 22.68 7.82
N ALA A 101 -2.60 21.55 7.23
CA ALA A 101 -4.00 21.14 7.13
C ALA A 101 -4.54 20.77 8.52
N THR A 102 -5.83 21.01 8.77
CA THR A 102 -6.47 20.74 10.07
C THR A 102 -6.22 19.32 10.62
N PRO A 103 -6.28 18.24 9.81
CA PRO A 103 -5.98 16.90 10.33
C PRO A 103 -4.56 16.76 10.89
N LEU A 104 -3.57 17.34 10.21
CA LEU A 104 -2.17 17.31 10.65
C LEU A 104 -1.97 18.10 11.96
N ILE A 105 -2.69 19.22 12.12
CA ILE A 105 -2.66 19.98 13.38
C ILE A 105 -3.31 19.16 14.51
N CYS A 106 -4.41 18.47 14.22
CA CYS A 106 -5.08 17.62 15.20
C CYS A 106 -4.23 16.42 15.61
N GLU A 107 -3.48 15.81 14.68
CA GLU A 107 -2.52 14.74 14.95
C GLU A 107 -1.41 15.19 15.92
N PHE A 108 -0.81 16.37 15.66
CA PHE A 108 0.17 16.96 16.59
C PHE A 108 -0.41 17.20 17.99
N ILE A 109 -1.65 17.70 18.07
CA ILE A 109 -2.34 17.89 19.35
C ILE A 109 -2.57 16.53 20.03
N ASP A 110 -2.98 15.50 19.30
CA ASP A 110 -3.20 14.18 19.87
C ASP A 110 -1.93 13.54 20.43
N GLU A 111 -0.80 13.70 19.78
CA GLU A 111 0.51 13.20 20.22
C GLU A 111 1.01 13.90 21.50
N HIS A 112 0.68 15.18 21.68
CA HIS A 112 1.27 16.01 22.74
C HIS A 112 0.29 16.45 23.85
N LYS A 113 -1.02 16.17 23.71
CA LYS A 113 -2.04 16.62 24.67
C LYS A 113 -1.82 16.07 26.08
N ASP A 114 -1.28 14.87 26.22
CA ASP A 114 -1.08 14.25 27.54
C ASP A 114 0.07 14.93 28.30
N ARG A 115 1.02 15.52 27.56
CA ARG A 115 2.15 16.28 28.13
C ARG A 115 1.80 17.74 28.40
N PHE A 116 1.13 18.42 27.47
CA PHE A 116 0.94 19.88 27.53
C PHE A 116 -0.51 20.33 27.73
N GLY A 117 -1.49 19.49 27.42
CA GLY A 117 -2.90 19.86 27.34
C GLY A 117 -3.27 20.56 26.03
N VAL A 118 -4.52 20.38 25.60
CA VAL A 118 -5.02 20.90 24.32
C VAL A 118 -5.01 22.44 24.26
N VAL A 119 -5.39 23.12 25.35
CA VAL A 119 -5.51 24.58 25.38
C VAL A 119 -4.14 25.27 25.29
N PRO A 120 -3.11 24.87 26.06
CA PRO A 120 -1.75 25.41 25.89
C PRO A 120 -1.19 25.18 24.49
N ILE A 121 -1.41 24.00 23.89
CA ILE A 121 -0.96 23.70 22.53
C ILE A 121 -1.61 24.64 21.51
N CYS A 122 -2.94 24.78 21.52
CA CYS A 122 -3.63 25.67 20.59
C CYS A 122 -3.14 27.12 20.74
N ARG A 123 -2.94 27.60 21.98
CA ARG A 123 -2.44 28.96 22.24
C ARG A 123 -1.04 29.15 21.66
N ALA A 124 -0.13 28.21 21.87
CA ALA A 124 1.23 28.27 21.34
C ALA A 124 1.24 28.27 19.79
N LEU A 125 0.44 27.41 19.16
CA LEU A 125 0.36 27.33 17.70
C LEU A 125 -0.20 28.61 17.05
N VAL A 126 -1.15 29.29 17.70
CA VAL A 126 -1.68 30.57 17.23
C VAL A 126 -0.58 31.65 17.17
N ILE A 127 0.40 31.63 18.09
CA ILE A 127 1.55 32.56 18.06
C ILE A 127 2.37 32.40 16.77
N GLN A 128 2.43 31.20 16.21
CA GLN A 128 3.13 30.89 14.95
C GLN A 128 2.23 31.02 13.70
N GLY A 129 1.05 31.65 13.82
CA GLY A 129 0.14 31.84 12.70
C GLY A 129 -0.67 30.60 12.31
N VAL A 130 -0.62 29.53 13.10
CA VAL A 130 -1.45 28.33 12.90
C VAL A 130 -2.80 28.54 13.58
N ALA A 131 -3.81 28.94 12.79
CA ALA A 131 -5.16 29.20 13.29
C ALA A 131 -5.89 27.90 13.67
N ILE A 132 -5.86 27.54 14.97
CA ILE A 132 -6.67 26.46 15.54
C ILE A 132 -7.19 26.83 16.93
N ALA A 133 -8.45 26.49 17.20
CA ALA A 133 -9.08 26.65 18.51
C ALA A 133 -9.34 25.27 19.16
N PRO A 134 -9.35 25.18 20.51
CA PRO A 134 -9.69 23.93 21.20
C PRO A 134 -11.04 23.35 20.76
N ARG A 135 -12.04 24.21 20.52
CA ARG A 135 -13.36 23.80 20.00
C ARG A 135 -13.25 23.16 18.62
N THR A 136 -12.40 23.68 17.75
CA THR A 136 -12.16 23.11 16.41
C THR A 136 -11.50 21.74 16.50
N TYR A 137 -10.51 21.57 17.39
CA TYR A 137 -9.90 20.27 17.64
C TYR A 137 -10.93 19.23 18.14
N TRP A 138 -11.71 19.57 19.16
CA TRP A 138 -12.73 18.65 19.69
C TRP A 138 -13.83 18.36 18.67
N ALA A 139 -14.28 19.38 17.92
CA ALA A 139 -15.24 19.20 16.84
C ALA A 139 -14.70 18.24 15.76
N HIS A 140 -13.44 18.40 15.35
CA HIS A 140 -12.79 17.51 14.40
C HIS A 140 -12.69 16.07 14.93
N ARG A 141 -12.30 15.91 16.20
CA ARG A 141 -12.24 14.59 16.86
C ARG A 141 -13.60 13.91 16.97
N SER A 142 -14.66 14.67 17.20
CA SER A 142 -16.03 14.16 17.27
C SER A 142 -16.72 14.05 15.90
N SER A 143 -16.10 14.54 14.83
CA SER A 143 -16.72 14.56 13.50
C SER A 143 -16.79 13.15 12.96
N ALA A 144 -17.95 12.79 12.41
CA ALA A 144 -18.08 11.57 11.62
C ALA A 144 -17.09 11.62 10.44
N PRO A 145 -16.52 10.47 10.01
CA PRO A 145 -15.66 10.44 8.85
C PRO A 145 -16.38 11.03 7.64
N SER A 146 -15.67 11.86 6.87
CA SER A 146 -16.22 12.41 5.63
C SER A 146 -16.62 11.28 4.67
N LYS A 147 -17.55 11.53 3.74
CA LYS A 147 -17.90 10.57 2.68
C LYS A 147 -16.66 10.03 1.94
N ARG A 148 -15.66 10.90 1.72
CA ARG A 148 -14.39 10.53 1.11
C ARG A 148 -13.57 9.60 2.01
N ALA A 149 -13.51 9.86 3.32
CA ALA A 149 -12.80 9.01 4.26
C ALA A 149 -13.46 7.63 4.35
N LEU A 150 -14.80 7.57 4.41
CA LEU A 150 -15.53 6.30 4.37
C LEU A 150 -15.27 5.54 3.08
N TRP A 151 -15.31 6.22 1.93
CA TRP A 151 -15.03 5.60 0.64
C TRP A 151 -13.58 5.12 0.53
N ASP A 152 -12.61 5.90 0.99
CA ASP A 152 -11.22 5.50 1.05
C ASP A 152 -11.07 4.23 1.92
N THR A 153 -11.71 4.17 3.08
CA THR A 153 -11.73 2.97 3.93
C THR A 153 -12.33 1.78 3.19
N THR A 154 -13.48 1.94 2.53
CA THR A 154 -14.10 0.85 1.74
C THR A 154 -13.15 0.33 0.65
N ILE A 155 -12.49 1.24 -0.09
CA ILE A 155 -11.52 0.85 -1.12
C ILE A 155 -10.30 0.18 -0.48
N THR A 156 -9.82 0.65 0.67
CA THR A 156 -8.73 0.00 1.39
C THR A 156 -9.08 -1.44 1.76
N GLU A 157 -10.26 -1.71 2.30
CA GLU A 157 -10.70 -3.08 2.64
C GLU A 157 -10.82 -3.98 1.40
N ILE A 158 -11.37 -3.46 0.30
CA ILE A 158 -11.45 -4.20 -0.97
C ILE A 158 -10.04 -4.57 -1.47
N LEU A 159 -9.10 -3.63 -1.41
CA LEU A 159 -7.72 -3.87 -1.83
C LEU A 159 -6.98 -4.80 -0.85
N ALA A 160 -7.24 -4.70 0.45
CA ALA A 160 -6.68 -5.59 1.46
C ALA A 160 -7.06 -7.04 1.16
N GLY A 161 -8.34 -7.31 0.85
CA GLY A 161 -8.79 -8.64 0.43
C GLY A 161 -8.12 -9.18 -0.86
N VAL A 162 -7.43 -8.33 -1.63
CA VAL A 162 -6.64 -8.76 -2.79
C VAL A 162 -5.16 -8.94 -2.46
N TYR A 163 -4.55 -8.01 -1.72
CA TYR A 163 -3.10 -7.97 -1.53
C TYR A 163 -2.61 -8.64 -0.24
N GLU A 164 -3.47 -8.78 0.75
CA GLU A 164 -3.17 -9.41 2.02
C GLU A 164 -3.55 -10.90 1.99
N PRO A 165 -2.76 -11.77 2.64
CA PRO A 165 -3.10 -13.18 2.72
C PRO A 165 -4.41 -13.42 3.51
N ASP A 166 -5.21 -14.36 3.05
CA ASP A 166 -6.35 -14.90 3.79
C ASP A 166 -5.91 -15.79 4.96
N GLU A 167 -6.88 -16.40 5.65
CA GLU A 167 -6.65 -17.31 6.78
C GLU A 167 -5.77 -18.53 6.43
N HIS A 168 -5.67 -18.89 5.14
CA HIS A 168 -4.83 -19.97 4.62
C HIS A 168 -3.49 -19.47 4.05
N GLY A 169 -3.19 -18.18 4.21
CA GLY A 169 -1.99 -17.54 3.66
C GLY A 169 -2.03 -17.34 2.15
N LYS A 170 -3.21 -17.48 1.51
CA LYS A 170 -3.38 -17.32 0.06
C LYS A 170 -3.84 -15.92 -0.31
N ARG A 171 -3.56 -15.55 -1.56
CA ARG A 171 -4.03 -14.32 -2.18
C ARG A 171 -4.67 -14.65 -3.51
N PRO A 172 -5.71 -13.92 -3.94
CA PRO A 172 -6.23 -14.08 -5.29
C PRO A 172 -5.17 -13.66 -6.32
N PRO A 173 -5.17 -14.25 -7.53
CA PRO A 173 -4.23 -13.90 -8.60
C PRO A 173 -4.15 -12.40 -8.94
N GLU A 174 -5.23 -11.66 -8.71
CA GLU A 174 -5.33 -10.20 -8.87
C GLU A 174 -4.28 -9.44 -8.05
N CYS A 175 -3.71 -10.04 -7.00
CA CYS A 175 -2.58 -9.48 -6.25
C CYS A 175 -1.34 -9.21 -7.13
N LEU A 176 -1.25 -9.83 -8.31
CA LEU A 176 -0.19 -9.59 -9.28
C LEU A 176 -0.34 -8.24 -9.99
N TYR A 177 -1.50 -7.57 -9.88
CA TYR A 177 -1.74 -6.28 -10.54
C TYR A 177 -1.03 -5.13 -9.84
N GLY A 178 -0.35 -4.30 -10.63
CA GLY A 178 0.01 -2.95 -10.21
C GLY A 178 -1.20 -2.02 -10.24
N SER A 179 -1.06 -0.82 -9.69
CA SER A 179 -2.14 0.16 -9.52
C SER A 179 -3.00 0.41 -10.76
N LEU A 180 -2.38 0.51 -11.94
CA LEU A 180 -3.12 0.76 -13.18
C LEU A 180 -3.98 -0.43 -13.62
N LYS A 181 -3.50 -1.67 -13.44
CA LYS A 181 -4.29 -2.87 -13.73
C LYS A 181 -5.35 -3.08 -12.65
N MET A 182 -5.01 -2.81 -11.38
CA MET A 182 -5.96 -2.89 -10.28
C MET A 182 -7.11 -1.89 -10.44
N TRP A 183 -6.81 -0.65 -10.81
CA TRP A 183 -7.84 0.33 -11.17
C TRP A 183 -8.75 -0.19 -12.29
N ALA A 184 -8.19 -0.74 -13.38
CA ALA A 184 -9.00 -1.30 -14.47
C ALA A 184 -9.83 -2.52 -14.01
N HIS A 185 -9.28 -3.36 -13.13
CA HIS A 185 -9.99 -4.48 -12.53
C HIS A 185 -11.20 -3.99 -11.71
N LEU A 186 -11.03 -2.99 -10.85
CA LEU A 186 -12.12 -2.41 -10.07
C LEU A 186 -13.21 -1.78 -10.95
N GLN A 187 -12.83 -1.07 -12.02
CA GLN A 187 -13.81 -0.53 -12.99
C GLN A 187 -14.64 -1.66 -13.64
N ARG A 188 -14.00 -2.78 -13.98
CA ARG A 188 -14.68 -3.96 -14.55
C ARG A 188 -15.59 -4.66 -13.54
N GLN A 189 -15.31 -4.56 -12.24
CA GLN A 189 -16.20 -5.00 -11.16
C GLN A 189 -17.32 -3.99 -10.86
N GLY A 190 -17.42 -2.89 -11.60
CA GLY A 190 -18.43 -1.85 -11.37
C GLY A 190 -18.15 -0.96 -10.16
N ILE A 191 -16.91 -0.91 -9.68
CA ILE A 191 -16.50 -0.11 -8.51
C ILE A 191 -15.92 1.23 -9.00
N PRO A 192 -16.65 2.35 -8.88
CA PRO A 192 -16.21 3.64 -9.40
C PRO A 192 -15.16 4.25 -8.47
N VAL A 193 -13.88 4.09 -8.81
CA VAL A 193 -12.77 4.70 -8.07
C VAL A 193 -11.80 5.42 -9.02
N ALA A 194 -11.34 6.60 -8.58
CA ALA A 194 -10.33 7.34 -9.30
C ALA A 194 -8.98 6.60 -9.27
N ARG A 195 -8.27 6.58 -10.40
CA ARG A 195 -6.94 5.96 -10.51
C ARG A 195 -5.95 6.43 -9.44
N CYS A 196 -5.93 7.74 -9.17
CA CYS A 196 -5.04 8.34 -8.17
C CYS A 196 -5.36 7.88 -6.73
N THR A 197 -6.61 7.49 -6.45
CA THR A 197 -6.99 6.91 -5.15
C THR A 197 -6.40 5.51 -4.99
N VAL A 198 -6.53 4.65 -5.99
CA VAL A 198 -5.92 3.30 -5.97
C VAL A 198 -4.40 3.40 -5.84
N GLU A 199 -3.76 4.26 -6.64
CA GLU A 199 -2.31 4.49 -6.58
C GLU A 199 -1.85 4.99 -5.20
N ARG A 200 -2.60 5.91 -4.58
CA ARG A 200 -2.29 6.43 -3.24
C ARG A 200 -2.45 5.34 -2.18
N ILE A 201 -3.57 4.64 -2.15
CA ILE A 201 -3.84 3.61 -1.14
C ILE A 201 -2.81 2.48 -1.24
N MET A 202 -2.58 1.95 -2.43
CA MET A 202 -1.54 0.93 -2.63
C MET A 202 -0.16 1.40 -2.18
N ARG A 203 0.20 2.67 -2.46
CA ARG A 203 1.48 3.24 -2.02
C ARG A 203 1.57 3.33 -0.50
N THR A 204 0.52 3.80 0.18
CA THR A 204 0.45 3.92 1.65
C THR A 204 0.59 2.56 2.33
N HIS A 205 -0.01 1.51 1.77
CA HIS A 205 0.05 0.15 2.32
C HIS A 205 1.23 -0.70 1.80
N GLY A 206 2.06 -0.16 0.91
CA GLY A 206 3.20 -0.88 0.32
C GLY A 206 2.81 -1.98 -0.67
N TRP A 207 1.56 -2.08 -1.09
CA TRP A 207 1.08 -3.06 -2.06
C TRP A 207 1.61 -2.78 -3.47
N ARG A 208 2.13 -3.82 -4.11
CA ARG A 208 2.80 -3.73 -5.43
C ARG A 208 2.41 -4.93 -6.27
N GLY A 209 2.21 -4.69 -7.58
CA GLY A 209 2.05 -5.77 -8.54
C GLY A 209 3.37 -6.49 -8.83
N ALA A 210 3.27 -7.62 -9.52
CA ALA A 210 4.43 -8.40 -9.90
C ALA A 210 5.29 -7.66 -10.94
N THR A 211 6.59 -7.59 -10.67
CA THR A 211 7.61 -7.08 -11.59
C THR A 211 8.52 -8.21 -12.03
N ARG A 212 8.81 -8.30 -13.33
CA ARG A 212 9.80 -9.27 -13.84
C ARG A 212 11.18 -8.97 -13.24
N ALA A 213 11.84 -10.00 -12.74
CA ALA A 213 13.26 -9.89 -12.41
C ALA A 213 14.09 -9.82 -13.71
N ARG A 214 15.21 -9.10 -13.69
CA ARG A 214 16.14 -9.03 -14.83
C ARG A 214 16.76 -10.41 -15.04
N THR A 215 16.51 -11.05 -16.19
CA THR A 215 16.98 -12.40 -16.47
C THR A 215 18.38 -12.37 -17.09
N LEU A 216 19.28 -13.26 -16.63
CA LEU A 216 20.56 -13.59 -17.28
C LEU A 216 20.29 -14.62 -18.39
N ARG A 217 20.91 -14.45 -19.54
CA ARG A 217 20.75 -15.30 -20.74
C ARG A 217 21.49 -16.64 -20.53
N THR A 218 20.84 -17.79 -20.75
CA THR A 218 21.36 -19.12 -20.36
C THR A 218 21.50 -20.14 -21.49
N THR A 219 21.32 -19.78 -22.77
CA THR A 219 21.32 -20.76 -23.87
C THR A 219 22.53 -20.61 -24.80
N GLU A 220 23.35 -21.67 -24.89
CA GLU A 220 24.39 -21.85 -25.90
C GLU A 220 23.90 -22.76 -27.06
N ARG A 221 24.48 -22.58 -28.26
CA ARG A 221 23.86 -22.81 -29.58
C ARG A 221 24.43 -24.06 -30.29
N ASP A 222 23.61 -24.83 -31.01
CA ASP A 222 24.06 -25.96 -31.85
C ASP A 222 24.07 -25.58 -33.36
N PRO A 223 25.22 -25.63 -34.06
CA PRO A 223 25.33 -25.25 -35.48
C PRO A 223 24.72 -26.23 -36.51
N ALA A 224 24.41 -27.49 -36.16
CA ALA A 224 24.32 -28.59 -37.13
C ALA A 224 22.91 -28.94 -37.69
N ALA A 225 21.83 -28.29 -37.27
CA ALA A 225 20.46 -28.68 -37.68
C ALA A 225 20.01 -28.13 -39.07
N ALA A 226 19.35 -28.98 -39.87
CA ALA A 226 18.72 -28.66 -41.18
C ALA A 226 17.37 -27.93 -41.01
N ARG A 227 16.99 -27.05 -41.97
CA ARG A 227 16.20 -25.83 -41.71
C ARG A 227 15.01 -25.62 -42.65
N ALA A 228 13.90 -25.06 -42.14
CA ALA A 228 12.76 -24.56 -42.91
C ALA A 228 12.83 -23.02 -43.08
N PRO A 229 12.12 -22.42 -44.07
CA PRO A 229 12.14 -20.97 -44.30
C PRO A 229 11.32 -20.18 -43.26
N ASP A 230 11.81 -18.97 -42.91
CA ASP A 230 11.19 -18.04 -41.95
C ASP A 230 10.10 -17.19 -42.61
N LEU A 231 8.85 -17.51 -42.31
CA LEU A 231 7.68 -16.84 -42.87
C LEU A 231 7.18 -15.66 -42.00
N VAL A 232 7.69 -15.49 -40.78
CA VAL A 232 7.12 -14.58 -39.77
C VAL A 232 7.73 -13.17 -39.83
N ARG A 233 8.92 -13.00 -40.40
CA ARG A 233 9.59 -11.69 -40.61
C ARG A 233 9.49 -10.75 -39.39
N ARG A 234 9.50 -11.31 -38.17
CA ARG A 234 9.46 -10.58 -36.89
C ARG A 234 8.20 -9.76 -36.62
N ARG A 235 7.07 -10.07 -37.28
CA ARG A 235 5.75 -9.49 -36.96
C ARG A 235 4.92 -10.48 -36.13
N PHE A 236 5.11 -10.50 -34.81
CA PHE A 236 4.28 -11.30 -33.89
C PHE A 236 2.91 -10.65 -33.61
N HIS A 237 2.29 -10.12 -34.65
CA HIS A 237 0.94 -9.60 -34.63
C HIS A 237 0.14 -10.35 -35.69
N ALA A 238 -0.86 -11.09 -35.25
CA ALA A 238 -1.84 -11.68 -36.14
C ALA A 238 -3.06 -10.76 -36.22
N SER A 239 -3.62 -10.60 -37.42
CA SER A 239 -4.84 -9.80 -37.64
C SER A 239 -6.12 -10.52 -37.20
N ARG A 240 -6.05 -11.85 -37.02
CA ARG A 240 -7.14 -12.69 -36.55
C ARG A 240 -6.63 -13.86 -35.71
N PRO A 241 -7.46 -14.42 -34.81
CA PRO A 241 -7.19 -15.70 -34.17
C PRO A 241 -6.91 -16.82 -35.19
N ASN A 242 -6.17 -17.83 -34.76
CA ASN A 242 -5.77 -19.02 -35.53
C ASN A 242 -4.95 -18.72 -36.80
N LEU A 243 -4.36 -17.53 -36.94
CA LEU A 243 -3.47 -17.22 -38.06
C LEU A 243 -2.01 -17.60 -37.77
N LEU A 244 -1.55 -17.35 -36.55
CA LEU A 244 -0.18 -17.59 -36.12
C LEU A 244 -0.16 -18.11 -34.68
N ASP A 245 0.21 -19.37 -34.54
CA ASP A 245 0.52 -19.99 -33.26
C ASP A 245 2.03 -19.98 -33.06
N VAL A 246 2.44 -19.56 -31.87
CA VAL A 246 3.83 -19.49 -31.46
C VAL A 246 4.06 -20.48 -30.33
N ALA A 247 5.02 -21.38 -30.50
CA ALA A 247 5.34 -22.41 -29.53
C ALA A 247 6.77 -22.30 -28.98
N ASP A 248 6.88 -22.57 -27.68
CA ASP A 248 8.15 -22.68 -26.99
C ASP A 248 7.97 -23.47 -25.68
N PHE A 249 9.06 -23.93 -25.09
CA PHE A 249 9.04 -24.52 -23.75
C PHE A 249 10.09 -23.90 -22.85
N THR A 250 9.88 -24.03 -21.55
CA THR A 250 10.81 -23.53 -20.55
C THR A 250 11.05 -24.57 -19.46
N TYR A 251 12.18 -24.45 -18.76
CA TYR A 251 12.49 -25.28 -17.60
C TYR A 251 12.09 -24.56 -16.30
N VAL A 252 11.59 -25.34 -15.35
CA VAL A 252 11.16 -24.94 -14.02
C VAL A 252 11.97 -25.75 -12.99
N PRO A 253 12.72 -25.10 -12.09
CA PRO A 253 13.46 -25.82 -11.05
C PRO A 253 12.49 -26.50 -10.09
N LEU A 254 12.77 -27.76 -9.76
CA LEU A 254 12.03 -28.51 -8.75
C LEU A 254 12.74 -28.44 -7.40
N ASP A 255 11.96 -28.37 -6.34
CA ASP A 255 12.42 -28.50 -4.97
C ASP A 255 12.90 -29.95 -4.74
N GLY A 256 14.12 -30.11 -4.24
CA GLY A 256 14.81 -31.42 -4.19
C GLY A 256 15.75 -31.70 -5.36
N GLY A 257 15.84 -30.80 -6.34
CA GLY A 257 16.80 -30.87 -7.45
C GLY A 257 16.20 -31.38 -8.75
N GLY A 258 16.84 -31.03 -9.87
CA GLY A 258 16.34 -31.32 -11.21
C GLY A 258 15.35 -30.27 -11.73
N PHE A 259 14.73 -30.57 -12.88
CA PHE A 259 13.88 -29.64 -13.61
C PHE A 259 12.65 -30.34 -14.17
N GLY A 260 11.51 -29.65 -14.07
CA GLY A 260 10.36 -29.89 -14.94
C GLY A 260 10.42 -28.98 -16.16
N TYR A 261 9.69 -29.34 -17.20
CA TYR A 261 9.56 -28.61 -18.44
C TYR A 261 8.09 -28.25 -18.66
N THR A 262 7.83 -27.04 -19.15
CA THR A 262 6.48 -26.58 -19.51
C THR A 262 6.50 -26.01 -20.93
N ALA A 263 5.70 -26.59 -21.82
CA ALA A 263 5.52 -26.14 -23.21
C ALA A 263 4.25 -25.31 -23.32
N PHE A 264 4.25 -24.35 -24.22
CA PHE A 264 3.11 -23.49 -24.51
C PHE A 264 2.89 -23.39 -26.02
N VAL A 265 1.63 -23.32 -26.42
CA VAL A 265 1.16 -22.94 -27.75
C VAL A 265 0.30 -21.68 -27.58
N ILE A 266 0.78 -20.57 -28.14
CA ILE A 266 0.27 -19.23 -27.90
C ILE A 266 -0.22 -18.64 -29.21
N ASP A 267 -1.49 -18.28 -29.28
CA ASP A 267 -2.06 -17.56 -30.42
C ASP A 267 -1.58 -16.10 -30.43
N ALA A 268 -0.99 -15.64 -31.52
CA ALA A 268 -0.40 -14.31 -31.63
C ALA A 268 -1.43 -13.16 -31.66
N TYR A 269 -2.71 -13.42 -31.98
CA TYR A 269 -3.74 -12.39 -32.07
C TYR A 269 -3.98 -11.72 -30.72
N ALA A 270 -4.46 -12.48 -29.73
CA ALA A 270 -4.74 -11.99 -28.38
C ALA A 270 -3.69 -12.43 -27.35
N GLY A 271 -2.78 -13.35 -27.72
CA GLY A 271 -1.82 -13.95 -26.80
C GLY A 271 -2.43 -15.08 -25.99
N LEU A 272 -3.59 -15.62 -26.42
CA LEU A 272 -4.28 -16.71 -25.74
C LEU A 272 -3.41 -17.96 -25.76
N ILE A 273 -3.28 -18.62 -24.62
CA ILE A 273 -2.58 -19.91 -24.51
C ILE A 273 -3.59 -20.99 -24.89
N ALA A 274 -3.51 -21.48 -26.12
CA ALA A 274 -4.42 -22.49 -26.64
C ALA A 274 -4.05 -23.89 -26.15
N GLY A 275 -2.76 -24.14 -25.92
CA GLY A 275 -2.26 -25.41 -25.41
C GLY A 275 -1.04 -25.24 -24.52
N TRP A 276 -0.86 -26.17 -23.61
CA TRP A 276 0.28 -26.30 -22.72
C TRP A 276 0.43 -27.76 -22.28
N GLU A 277 1.64 -28.13 -21.87
CA GLU A 277 1.93 -29.46 -21.32
C GLU A 277 3.05 -29.32 -20.29
N CYS A 278 3.09 -30.18 -19.27
CA CYS A 278 4.22 -30.33 -18.36
C CYS A 278 4.90 -31.70 -18.53
N SER A 279 6.20 -31.78 -18.27
CA SER A 279 6.96 -33.05 -18.32
C SER A 279 8.19 -32.99 -17.43
N LEU A 280 8.64 -34.13 -16.93
CA LEU A 280 9.95 -34.27 -16.27
C LEU A 280 11.07 -34.64 -17.25
N THR A 281 10.73 -34.92 -18.51
CA THR A 281 11.67 -35.28 -19.56
C THR A 281 11.51 -34.39 -20.79
N LYS A 282 12.63 -34.10 -21.43
CA LYS A 282 12.70 -33.27 -22.63
C LYS A 282 12.53 -34.17 -23.86
N ASN A 283 11.33 -34.64 -24.16
CA ASN A 283 11.04 -35.45 -25.36
C ASN A 283 10.14 -34.69 -26.36
N THR A 284 10.16 -35.09 -27.64
CA THR A 284 9.35 -34.48 -28.70
C THR A 284 7.86 -34.67 -28.44
N ALA A 285 7.46 -35.84 -27.94
CA ALA A 285 6.08 -36.19 -27.63
C ALA A 285 5.41 -35.20 -26.65
N PHE A 286 6.17 -34.62 -25.73
CA PHE A 286 5.69 -33.60 -24.80
C PHE A 286 5.23 -32.33 -25.54
N VAL A 287 5.99 -31.86 -26.51
CA VAL A 287 5.60 -30.67 -27.28
C VAL A 287 4.42 -31.00 -28.19
N GLU A 288 4.42 -32.17 -28.83
CA GLU A 288 3.30 -32.63 -29.64
C GLU A 288 1.98 -32.69 -28.86
N ARG A 289 2.02 -33.10 -27.58
CA ARG A 289 0.83 -33.10 -26.71
C ARG A 289 0.27 -31.70 -26.48
N SER A 290 1.12 -30.69 -26.31
CA SER A 290 0.67 -29.30 -26.20
C SER A 290 -0.04 -28.80 -27.47
N ILE A 291 0.43 -29.21 -28.65
CA ILE A 291 -0.17 -28.88 -29.96
C ILE A 291 -1.51 -29.61 -30.15
N ARG A 292 -1.57 -30.90 -29.80
CA ARG A 292 -2.83 -31.66 -29.81
C ARG A 292 -3.85 -31.05 -28.85
N GLN A 293 -3.40 -30.60 -27.67
CA GLN A 293 -4.26 -29.90 -26.72
C GLN A 293 -4.80 -28.59 -27.31
N ALA A 294 -3.95 -27.79 -27.96
CA ALA A 294 -4.36 -26.56 -28.65
C ALA A 294 -5.40 -26.82 -29.74
N THR A 295 -5.13 -27.79 -30.61
CA THR A 295 -6.04 -28.18 -31.70
C THR A 295 -7.40 -28.64 -31.15
N ALA A 296 -7.39 -29.48 -30.12
CA ALA A 296 -8.62 -29.94 -29.48
C ALA A 296 -9.36 -28.82 -28.76
N TYR A 297 -8.64 -27.87 -28.14
CA TYR A 297 -9.22 -26.67 -27.54
C TYR A 297 -9.95 -25.83 -28.60
N ARG A 298 -9.28 -25.55 -29.72
CA ARG A 298 -9.83 -24.80 -30.86
C ARG A 298 -11.07 -25.46 -31.47
N ALA A 299 -11.02 -26.78 -31.67
CA ALA A 299 -12.17 -27.55 -32.14
C ALA A 299 -13.38 -27.46 -31.18
N ARG A 300 -13.15 -27.57 -29.86
CA ARG A 300 -14.23 -27.45 -28.85
C ARG A 300 -14.84 -26.05 -28.78
N GLN A 301 -14.09 -25.01 -29.11
CA GLN A 301 -14.63 -23.64 -29.23
C GLN A 301 -15.42 -23.42 -30.53
N GLY A 302 -15.47 -24.41 -31.43
CA GLY A 302 -16.12 -24.25 -32.74
C GLY A 302 -15.26 -23.49 -33.76
N HIS A 303 -13.96 -23.36 -33.50
CA HIS A 303 -13.01 -22.64 -34.34
C HIS A 303 -11.80 -23.53 -34.67
N PRO A 304 -12.02 -24.71 -35.29
CA PRO A 304 -10.94 -25.65 -35.59
C PRO A 304 -9.89 -25.02 -36.52
N LEU A 305 -8.65 -25.50 -36.42
CA LEU A 305 -7.56 -25.09 -37.31
C LEU A 305 -7.81 -25.68 -38.71
N THR A 306 -7.73 -24.84 -39.75
CA THR A 306 -8.20 -25.16 -41.12
C THR A 306 -7.09 -25.38 -42.13
N GLY A 307 -5.84 -25.58 -41.70
CA GLY A 307 -4.70 -25.83 -42.60
C GLY A 307 -3.95 -24.56 -43.03
N ASP A 308 -4.37 -23.39 -42.57
CA ASP A 308 -3.79 -22.07 -42.88
C ASP A 308 -3.12 -21.39 -41.67
N THR A 309 -3.18 -22.04 -40.50
CA THR A 309 -2.54 -21.56 -39.28
C THR A 309 -1.03 -21.80 -39.36
N ILE A 310 -0.25 -20.73 -39.26
CA ILE A 310 1.21 -20.83 -39.20
C ILE A 310 1.61 -21.26 -37.79
N HIS A 311 2.38 -22.34 -37.66
CA HIS A 311 3.01 -22.74 -36.41
C HIS A 311 4.48 -22.33 -36.43
N HIS A 312 4.85 -21.43 -35.53
CA HIS A 312 6.19 -20.90 -35.39
C HIS A 312 6.85 -21.38 -34.10
N SER A 313 8.00 -22.04 -34.21
CA SER A 313 8.82 -22.47 -33.07
C SER A 313 10.28 -22.13 -33.32
N ASP A 314 10.99 -21.68 -32.28
CA ASP A 314 12.44 -21.53 -32.37
C ASP A 314 13.13 -22.90 -32.41
N ALA A 315 14.15 -23.00 -33.27
CA ALA A 315 14.81 -24.23 -33.70
C ALA A 315 15.64 -24.95 -32.61
N GLY A 316 15.06 -25.18 -31.42
CA GLY A 316 15.56 -26.20 -30.52
C GLY A 316 15.51 -27.56 -31.21
N SER A 317 16.55 -28.38 -31.02
CA SER A 317 16.76 -29.70 -31.66
C SER A 317 15.61 -30.73 -31.54
N GLN A 318 14.52 -30.37 -30.86
CA GLN A 318 13.32 -31.17 -30.66
C GLN A 318 12.18 -30.83 -31.63
N TYR A 319 12.20 -29.64 -32.23
CA TYR A 319 11.20 -29.17 -33.19
C TYR A 319 11.57 -29.51 -34.65
N THR A 320 12.72 -30.15 -34.87
CA THR A 320 13.26 -30.52 -36.19
C THR A 320 13.10 -32.00 -36.52
N ALA A 321 12.43 -32.80 -35.67
CA ALA A 321 12.24 -34.24 -35.89
C ALA A 321 11.11 -34.53 -36.90
N THR A 322 11.25 -35.56 -37.73
CA THR A 322 10.29 -35.93 -38.80
C THR A 322 8.85 -36.13 -38.31
N HIS A 323 8.67 -36.74 -37.13
CA HIS A 323 7.36 -36.95 -36.50
C HIS A 323 6.69 -35.64 -36.04
N PHE A 324 7.48 -34.60 -35.76
CA PHE A 324 6.95 -33.30 -35.40
C PHE A 324 6.24 -32.65 -36.61
N THR A 325 6.86 -32.73 -37.79
CA THR A 325 6.28 -32.25 -39.05
C THR A 325 4.99 -33.00 -39.42
N GLU A 326 4.94 -34.32 -39.21
CA GLU A 326 3.72 -35.12 -39.40
C GLU A 326 2.60 -34.68 -38.44
N THR A 327 2.93 -34.46 -37.16
CA THR A 327 1.95 -33.99 -36.16
C THR A 327 1.41 -32.60 -36.51
N LEU A 328 2.26 -31.68 -36.99
CA LEU A 328 1.84 -30.36 -37.44
C LEU A 328 0.89 -30.44 -38.64
N MET A 329 1.22 -31.23 -39.65
CA MET A 329 0.35 -31.40 -40.82
C MET A 329 -1.00 -32.04 -40.46
N LEU A 330 -1.01 -33.06 -39.60
CA LEU A 330 -2.25 -33.68 -39.11
C LEU A 330 -3.08 -32.75 -38.21
N ALA A 331 -2.46 -31.75 -37.58
CA ALA A 331 -3.11 -30.73 -36.78
C ALA A 331 -3.61 -29.53 -37.60
N GLY A 332 -3.42 -29.51 -38.92
CA GLY A 332 -3.80 -28.38 -39.77
C GLY A 332 -2.88 -27.15 -39.60
N LEU A 333 -1.63 -27.37 -39.19
CA LEU A 333 -0.62 -26.33 -38.98
C LEU A 333 0.41 -26.34 -40.11
N VAL A 334 0.77 -25.15 -40.60
CA VAL A 334 1.86 -24.94 -41.56
C VAL A 334 3.15 -24.64 -40.77
N PRO A 335 4.19 -25.50 -40.85
CA PRO A 335 5.45 -25.25 -40.14
C PRO A 335 6.16 -24.01 -40.69
N SER A 336 6.52 -23.08 -39.81
CA SER A 336 7.48 -22.01 -40.06
C SER A 336 8.57 -22.08 -39.00
N ILE A 337 9.83 -22.17 -39.41
CA ILE A 337 10.98 -22.16 -38.48
C ILE A 337 11.74 -20.86 -38.71
N GLY A 338 12.00 -20.11 -37.63
CA GLY A 338 12.72 -18.83 -37.71
C GLY A 338 14.10 -18.95 -38.36
N THR A 339 14.57 -17.87 -39.00
CA THR A 339 15.91 -17.85 -39.60
C THR A 339 16.96 -17.79 -38.51
N VAL A 340 17.95 -18.70 -38.53
CA VAL A 340 19.02 -18.72 -37.51
C VAL A 340 19.81 -17.41 -37.57
N GLY A 341 19.57 -16.50 -36.62
CA GLY A 341 20.25 -15.20 -36.72
C GLY A 341 20.13 -14.26 -35.54
N ASP A 342 18.96 -14.08 -34.92
CA ASP A 342 18.79 -12.99 -33.97
C ASP A 342 18.04 -13.43 -32.71
N ALA A 343 18.38 -12.79 -31.59
CA ALA A 343 17.78 -12.99 -30.27
C ALA A 343 16.30 -12.56 -30.18
N LEU A 344 15.58 -12.49 -31.31
CA LEU A 344 14.28 -11.84 -31.48
C LEU A 344 13.28 -12.70 -32.27
N ASP A 345 13.63 -13.93 -32.64
CA ASP A 345 12.81 -14.77 -33.51
C ASP A 345 11.67 -15.52 -32.78
N ASN A 346 11.51 -15.34 -31.45
CA ASN A 346 10.35 -15.86 -30.68
C ASN A 346 9.90 -14.93 -29.52
N ALA A 347 9.93 -13.62 -29.74
CA ALA A 347 9.71 -12.63 -28.68
C ALA A 347 8.35 -12.75 -27.95
N LEU A 348 7.31 -13.25 -28.64
CA LEU A 348 6.00 -13.50 -28.03
C LEU A 348 6.07 -14.62 -26.98
N ALA A 349 6.66 -15.77 -27.32
CA ALA A 349 6.77 -16.86 -26.38
C ALA A 349 7.71 -16.54 -25.23
N GLU A 350 8.86 -15.90 -25.51
CA GLU A 350 9.78 -15.43 -24.47
C GLU A 350 9.08 -14.50 -23.47
N THR A 351 8.24 -13.59 -23.97
CA THR A 351 7.45 -12.69 -23.13
C THR A 351 6.48 -13.47 -22.26
N THR A 352 5.74 -14.43 -22.81
CA THR A 352 4.78 -15.24 -22.06
C THR A 352 5.49 -16.14 -21.04
N ILE A 353 6.60 -16.77 -21.40
CA ILE A 353 7.45 -17.56 -20.50
C ILE A 353 7.98 -16.70 -19.35
N GLY A 354 8.42 -15.46 -19.64
CA GLY A 354 8.85 -14.52 -18.61
C GLY A 354 7.72 -14.16 -17.63
N LEU A 355 6.47 -14.05 -18.10
CA LEU A 355 5.30 -13.90 -17.24
C LEU A 355 5.06 -15.15 -16.42
N TYR A 356 5.00 -16.32 -17.04
CA TYR A 356 4.80 -17.60 -16.37
C TYR A 356 5.81 -17.79 -15.23
N LYS A 357 7.10 -17.56 -15.49
CA LYS A 357 8.14 -17.67 -14.46
C LYS A 357 7.95 -16.68 -13.31
N THR A 358 7.51 -15.45 -13.61
CA THR A 358 7.35 -14.38 -12.61
C THR A 358 6.06 -14.52 -11.80
N GLU A 359 4.96 -14.85 -12.47
CA GLU A 359 3.60 -14.81 -11.94
C GLU A 359 3.16 -16.17 -11.38
N CYS A 360 3.61 -17.28 -11.98
CA CYS A 360 3.23 -18.64 -11.59
C CYS A 360 4.31 -19.35 -10.78
N VAL A 361 5.53 -19.42 -11.32
CA VAL A 361 6.59 -20.29 -10.79
C VAL A 361 7.34 -19.66 -9.62
N ARG A 362 7.50 -18.35 -9.58
CA ARG A 362 8.27 -17.66 -8.53
C ARG A 362 7.71 -17.98 -7.14
N GLU A 363 8.60 -18.05 -6.15
CA GLU A 363 8.22 -18.14 -4.74
C GLU A 363 7.29 -16.96 -4.34
N GLY A 364 6.28 -17.24 -3.52
CA GLY A 364 5.25 -16.28 -3.12
C GLY A 364 4.17 -16.02 -4.18
N SER A 365 4.21 -16.73 -5.31
CA SER A 365 3.14 -16.73 -6.32
C SER A 365 1.79 -17.16 -5.73
N PRO A 366 0.68 -16.50 -6.10
CA PRO A 366 -0.67 -16.88 -5.63
C PRO A 366 -1.12 -18.26 -6.14
N PHE A 367 -0.45 -18.80 -7.16
CA PHE A 367 -0.75 -20.13 -7.69
C PHE A 367 -0.08 -21.25 -6.91
N ARG A 368 0.88 -20.92 -6.03
CA ARG A 368 1.63 -21.90 -5.25
C ARG A 368 1.04 -22.04 -3.85
N THR A 369 0.87 -23.28 -3.41
CA THR A 369 0.63 -23.64 -2.00
C THR A 369 1.91 -24.03 -1.26
N GLY A 370 3.03 -24.16 -1.98
CA GLY A 370 4.30 -24.63 -1.43
C GLY A 370 5.41 -24.81 -2.49
N PRO A 371 6.47 -25.56 -2.16
CA PRO A 371 7.50 -25.98 -3.10
C PRO A 371 6.92 -26.82 -4.24
N ILE A 372 7.50 -26.70 -5.45
CA ILE A 372 7.13 -27.51 -6.62
C ILE A 372 8.05 -28.74 -6.60
N ARG A 373 7.55 -29.92 -6.24
CA ARG A 373 8.38 -31.13 -6.07
C ARG A 373 8.12 -32.18 -7.13
N THR A 374 6.89 -32.25 -7.59
CA THR A 374 6.41 -33.31 -8.49
C THR A 374 5.90 -32.73 -9.80
N LEU A 375 5.70 -33.60 -10.80
CA LEU A 375 5.01 -33.24 -12.03
C LEU A 375 3.60 -32.71 -11.74
N ALA A 376 2.88 -33.34 -10.82
CA ALA A 376 1.53 -32.93 -10.44
C ALA A 376 1.50 -31.51 -9.83
N ASP A 377 2.50 -31.15 -9.00
CA ASP A 377 2.60 -29.79 -8.47
C ASP A 377 2.77 -28.77 -9.60
N LEU A 378 3.63 -29.08 -10.57
CA LEU A 378 3.89 -28.23 -11.73
C LEU A 378 2.64 -28.10 -12.61
N GLU A 379 1.95 -29.20 -12.90
CA GLU A 379 0.71 -29.22 -13.69
C GLU A 379 -0.40 -28.42 -13.01
N ASN A 380 -0.57 -28.57 -11.69
CA ASN A 380 -1.60 -27.87 -10.94
C ASN A 380 -1.42 -26.35 -11.00
N ILE A 381 -0.20 -25.85 -10.73
CA ILE A 381 0.04 -24.40 -10.80
C ILE A 381 -0.05 -23.87 -12.23
N THR A 382 0.41 -24.65 -13.22
CA THR A 382 0.37 -24.26 -14.64
C THR A 382 -1.06 -24.16 -15.12
N SER A 383 -1.89 -25.17 -14.82
CA SER A 383 -3.30 -25.19 -15.19
C SER A 383 -4.05 -23.98 -14.61
N ALA A 384 -3.87 -23.72 -13.31
CA ALA A 384 -4.50 -22.59 -12.64
C ALA A 384 -4.04 -21.24 -13.22
N TRP A 385 -2.74 -21.09 -13.49
CA TRP A 385 -2.20 -19.88 -14.10
C TRP A 385 -2.66 -19.69 -15.53
N VAL A 386 -2.66 -20.73 -16.38
CA VAL A 386 -3.12 -20.64 -17.78
C VAL A 386 -4.60 -20.26 -17.83
N HIS A 387 -5.42 -20.85 -16.96
CA HIS A 387 -6.83 -20.47 -16.84
C HIS A 387 -6.96 -18.98 -16.55
N TRP A 388 -6.34 -18.50 -15.45
CA TRP A 388 -6.39 -17.08 -15.08
C TRP A 388 -5.79 -16.16 -16.15
N TYR A 389 -4.68 -16.57 -16.78
CA TYR A 389 -4.01 -15.83 -17.84
C TYR A 389 -4.95 -15.57 -19.02
N ASN A 390 -5.70 -16.59 -19.42
CA ASN A 390 -6.63 -16.49 -20.55
C ASN A 390 -7.91 -15.73 -20.18
N THR A 391 -8.46 -15.95 -18.98
CA THR A 391 -9.83 -15.51 -18.65
C THR A 391 -9.92 -14.24 -17.81
N ALA A 392 -8.85 -13.87 -17.09
CA ALA A 392 -8.89 -12.76 -16.13
C ALA A 392 -7.71 -11.79 -16.27
N ARG A 393 -6.54 -12.24 -16.73
CA ARG A 393 -5.32 -11.43 -16.76
C ARG A 393 -5.42 -10.23 -17.70
N LEU A 394 -5.42 -9.02 -17.13
CA LEU A 394 -5.54 -7.79 -17.92
C LEU A 394 -4.29 -7.49 -18.75
N MET A 395 -4.45 -7.44 -20.07
CA MET A 395 -3.39 -7.14 -21.04
C MET A 395 -3.38 -5.66 -21.42
N HIS A 396 -2.19 -5.02 -21.45
CA HIS A 396 -2.11 -3.62 -21.91
C HIS A 396 -2.49 -3.48 -23.39
N ARG A 397 -1.92 -4.35 -24.24
CA ARG A 397 -2.14 -4.35 -25.69
C ARG A 397 -3.60 -4.58 -26.11
N LEU A 398 -4.41 -5.18 -25.22
CA LEU A 398 -5.82 -5.46 -25.48
C LEU A 398 -6.75 -4.45 -24.80
N GLY A 399 -6.24 -3.31 -24.34
CA GLY A 399 -7.07 -2.30 -23.67
C GLY A 399 -7.56 -2.74 -22.29
N ARG A 400 -6.74 -3.46 -21.52
CA ARG A 400 -7.08 -4.03 -20.20
C ARG A 400 -8.22 -5.03 -20.26
N ARG A 401 -8.16 -5.93 -21.24
CA ARG A 401 -9.02 -7.10 -21.35
C ARG A 401 -8.20 -8.40 -21.29
N PRO A 402 -8.79 -9.50 -20.83
CA PRO A 402 -8.21 -10.84 -20.95
C PRO A 402 -8.08 -11.30 -22.41
N PRO A 403 -7.12 -12.19 -22.74
CA PRO A 403 -6.98 -12.78 -24.07
C PRO A 403 -8.25 -13.44 -24.59
N ALA A 404 -8.93 -14.24 -23.77
CA ALA A 404 -10.14 -14.95 -24.19
C ALA A 404 -11.30 -14.00 -24.51
N GLU A 405 -11.43 -12.88 -23.78
CA GLU A 405 -12.44 -11.85 -24.05
C GLU A 405 -12.18 -11.16 -25.40
N ALA A 406 -10.93 -10.77 -25.67
CA ALA A 406 -10.57 -10.12 -26.92
C ALA A 406 -10.77 -11.03 -28.14
N GLU A 407 -10.55 -12.34 -27.98
CA GLU A 407 -10.82 -13.33 -29.00
C GLU A 407 -12.33 -13.59 -29.18
N ALA A 408 -13.11 -13.72 -28.11
CA ALA A 408 -14.56 -13.87 -28.19
C ALA A 408 -15.22 -12.69 -28.90
N GLU A 409 -14.77 -11.46 -28.64
CA GLU A 409 -15.24 -10.27 -29.35
C GLU A 409 -14.95 -10.30 -30.85
N TYR A 410 -13.80 -10.84 -31.26
CA TYR A 410 -13.47 -11.00 -32.68
C TYR A 410 -14.49 -11.89 -33.37
N TYR A 411 -14.78 -13.07 -32.79
CA TYR A 411 -15.74 -14.00 -33.38
C TYR A 411 -17.18 -13.47 -33.33
N ALA A 412 -17.56 -12.73 -32.30
CA ALA A 412 -18.87 -12.08 -32.23
C ALA A 412 -19.04 -11.06 -33.37
N ARG A 413 -18.01 -10.24 -33.66
CA ARG A 413 -18.04 -9.29 -34.80
C ARG A 413 -18.08 -10.00 -36.15
N LEU A 414 -17.31 -11.08 -36.29
CA LEU A 414 -17.32 -11.91 -37.50
C LEU A 414 -18.72 -12.49 -37.77
N GLN A 415 -19.43 -12.95 -36.74
CA GLN A 415 -20.81 -13.43 -36.85
C GLN A 415 -21.81 -12.31 -37.16
N ALA A 416 -21.59 -11.11 -36.63
CA ALA A 416 -22.44 -9.94 -36.89
C ALA A 416 -22.25 -9.33 -38.30
N GLY A 417 -21.19 -9.71 -39.02
CA GLY A 417 -20.86 -9.14 -40.32
C GLY A 417 -20.22 -7.75 -40.26
N ASP A 418 -19.75 -7.34 -39.08
CA ASP A 418 -19.10 -6.04 -38.89
C ASP A 418 -17.70 -6.03 -39.54
N PRO A 419 -17.28 -4.93 -40.19
CA PRO A 419 -15.93 -4.82 -40.74
C PRO A 419 -14.90 -4.91 -39.61
N ILE A 420 -14.06 -5.94 -39.67
CA ILE A 420 -12.94 -6.14 -38.75
C ILE A 420 -11.84 -5.16 -39.14
N SER A 421 -11.70 -4.07 -38.37
CA SER A 421 -10.62 -3.12 -38.57
C SER A 421 -9.27 -3.81 -38.36
N SER A 422 -8.51 -3.98 -39.43
CA SER A 422 -7.08 -4.31 -39.36
C SER A 422 -6.35 -3.14 -38.69
N ALA A 423 -5.76 -3.37 -37.52
CA ALA A 423 -4.90 -2.41 -36.85
C ALA A 423 -3.48 -2.43 -37.44
#